data_AF-A0A0N1L864-F1
#
_entry.id   AF-A0A0N1L864-F1
#
_cell.length_a   1.000
_cell.length_b   1.000
_cell.length_c   1.000
_cell.angle_alpha   90.00
_cell.angle_beta   90.00
_cell.angle_gamma   90.00
#
_symmetry.space_group_name_H-M   'P 1'
#
loop_
_entity.id
_entity.type
_entity.pdbx_description
1 polymer ?
#
loop_
_entity_poly.entity_id
_entity_poly.type
_entity_poly.pdbx_seq_one_letter_code
_entity_poly.pdbx_strand_id
1 'polypeptide(L)'
;MELKLQKPREKWFFLIALPVAVAIEWAFARSLDWTAYPRSEWVALFDLCVFMPAIYLAAFRSELTPKARMLRTLGVAGIGLFASRWIVPEPNQFIIGELSALRNVTMIGVLAFEGWIFWKVIGAVYRRGADAKTLEREFAIPELIARLMVLEAKFWKAVWAFLRRK
;
A
#
# COMPACT_ATOMS: atom_id res chain seq x y z
N MET A 1 -31.36 5.22 -12.31
CA MET A 1 -30.48 4.04 -12.14
C MET A 1 -29.52 4.37 -11.01
N GLU A 2 -29.85 3.97 -9.79
CA GLU A 2 -28.96 4.20 -8.64
C GLU A 2 -27.72 3.31 -8.80
N LEU A 3 -26.57 3.92 -9.06
CA LEU A 3 -25.28 3.26 -9.00
C LEU A 3 -25.04 2.85 -7.54
N LYS A 4 -25.48 1.64 -7.18
CA LYS A 4 -24.99 0.94 -5.99
C LYS A 4 -23.50 0.69 -6.18
N LEU A 5 -22.67 1.67 -5.86
CA LEU A 5 -21.23 1.51 -5.65
C LEU A 5 -21.07 0.51 -4.51
N GLN A 6 -20.96 -0.77 -4.85
CA GLN A 6 -20.56 -1.81 -3.92
C GLN A 6 -19.25 -1.35 -3.26
N LYS A 7 -19.22 -1.35 -1.92
CA LYS A 7 -17.99 -1.09 -1.16
C LYS A 7 -16.86 -1.95 -1.77
N PRO A 8 -15.72 -1.37 -2.15
CA PRO A 8 -14.64 -2.15 -2.74
C PRO A 8 -14.22 -3.23 -1.74
N ARG A 9 -14.46 -4.51 -2.06
CA ARG A 9 -14.13 -5.63 -1.18
C ARG A 9 -12.61 -5.79 -1.03
N GLU A 10 -11.87 -5.13 -1.90
CA GLU A 10 -10.41 -5.04 -1.92
C GLU A 10 -9.77 -4.37 -0.69
N LYS A 11 -10.52 -3.60 0.12
CA LYS A 11 -9.97 -3.01 1.35
C LYS A 11 -9.43 -4.07 2.31
N TRP A 12 -10.10 -5.22 2.41
CA TRP A 12 -9.64 -6.31 3.29
C TRP A 12 -8.28 -6.87 2.84
N PHE A 13 -8.03 -6.90 1.53
CA PHE A 13 -6.79 -7.42 1.00
C PHE A 13 -5.61 -6.54 1.42
N PHE A 14 -5.73 -5.23 1.24
CA PHE A 14 -4.66 -4.29 1.62
C PHE A 14 -4.54 -4.06 3.12
N LEU A 15 -5.63 -4.12 3.88
CA LEU A 15 -5.62 -3.85 5.32
C LEU A 15 -5.32 -5.07 6.18
N ILE A 16 -5.59 -6.28 5.67
CA ILE A 16 -5.49 -7.52 6.45
C ILE A 16 -4.61 -8.52 5.71
N ALA A 17 -5.02 -9.00 4.53
CA ALA A 17 -4.34 -10.12 3.88
C ALA A 17 -2.86 -9.82 3.57
N LEU A 18 -2.57 -8.64 3.01
CA LEU A 18 -1.22 -8.23 2.64
C LEU A 18 -0.32 -7.99 3.85
N PRO A 19 -0.73 -7.22 4.89
CA PRO A 19 0.05 -7.11 6.13
C PRO A 19 0.28 -8.46 6.82
N VAL A 20 -0.72 -9.34 6.84
CA VAL A 20 -0.58 -10.68 7.43
C VAL A 20 0.43 -11.52 6.67
N ALA A 21 0.38 -11.53 5.33
CA ALA A 21 1.37 -12.23 4.51
C ALA A 21 2.79 -11.72 4.78
N VAL A 22 2.98 -10.40 4.82
CA VAL A 22 4.28 -9.79 5.15
C VAL A 22 4.73 -10.17 6.57
N ALA A 23 3.83 -10.21 7.55
CA ALA A 23 4.16 -10.61 8.91
C ALA A 23 4.54 -12.09 9.02
N ILE A 24 3.89 -12.98 8.26
CA ILE A 24 4.22 -14.40 8.18
C ILE A 24 5.61 -14.58 7.59
N GLU A 25 5.91 -13.96 6.44
CA GLU A 25 7.23 -14.02 5.82
C GLU A 25 8.32 -13.46 6.73
N TRP A 26 8.02 -12.36 7.42
CA TRP A 26 8.94 -11.77 8.38
C TRP A 26 9.23 -12.69 9.57
N ALA A 27 8.19 -13.35 10.12
CA ALA A 27 8.35 -14.33 11.18
C ALA A 27 9.15 -15.56 10.70
N PHE A 28 8.86 -16.05 9.49
CA PHE A 28 9.57 -17.17 8.88
C PHE A 28 11.06 -16.85 8.71
N ALA A 29 11.39 -15.69 8.14
CA ALA A 29 12.76 -15.22 7.97
C ALA A 29 13.54 -15.11 9.29
N ARG A 30 12.87 -14.82 10.42
CA ARG A 30 13.50 -14.77 11.75
C ARG A 30 13.74 -16.15 12.36
N SER A 31 12.94 -17.15 11.97
CA SER A 31 13.09 -18.54 12.42
C SER A 31 14.01 -19.38 11.54
N LEU A 32 14.28 -18.92 10.31
CA LEU A 32 15.05 -19.65 9.32
C LEU A 32 16.56 -19.56 9.60
N ASP A 33 17.23 -20.72 9.54
CA ASP A 33 18.68 -20.76 9.46
C ASP A 33 19.14 -20.46 8.02
N TRP A 34 19.50 -19.20 7.81
CA TRP A 34 19.97 -18.68 6.54
C TRP A 34 21.30 -19.28 6.07
N THR A 35 22.11 -19.81 7.00
CA THR A 35 23.39 -20.43 6.65
C THR A 35 23.20 -21.81 6.03
N ALA A 36 22.22 -22.57 6.54
CA ALA A 36 21.82 -23.85 6.00
C ALA A 36 21.01 -23.72 4.69
N TYR A 37 20.21 -22.66 4.56
CA TYR A 37 19.29 -22.48 3.42
C TYR A 37 19.39 -21.09 2.75
N PRO A 38 20.54 -20.76 2.12
CA PRO A 38 20.77 -19.42 1.56
C PRO A 38 19.86 -19.08 0.36
N ARG A 39 19.26 -20.09 -0.29
CA ARG A 39 18.33 -19.90 -1.42
C ARG A 39 16.88 -19.70 -1.01
N SER A 40 16.59 -19.56 0.28
CA SER A 40 15.22 -19.33 0.76
C SER A 40 14.68 -17.94 0.42
N GLU A 41 15.53 -17.04 -0.11
CA GLU A 41 15.12 -15.79 -0.75
C GLU A 41 14.01 -16.00 -1.79
N TRP A 42 14.06 -17.10 -2.56
CA TRP A 42 13.04 -17.43 -3.56
C TRP A 42 11.64 -17.61 -2.97
N VAL A 43 11.53 -18.09 -1.73
CA VAL A 43 10.23 -18.33 -1.08
C VAL A 43 9.55 -17.00 -0.81
N ALA A 44 10.27 -16.08 -0.15
CA ALA A 44 9.75 -14.74 0.14
C ALA A 44 9.41 -13.96 -1.14
N LEU A 45 10.23 -14.08 -2.19
CA LEU A 45 9.95 -13.47 -3.50
C LEU A 45 8.75 -14.10 -4.18
N PHE A 46 8.62 -15.42 -4.16
CA PHE A 46 7.47 -16.09 -4.73
C PHE A 46 6.19 -15.69 -4.00
N ASP A 47 6.17 -15.75 -2.67
CA ASP A 47 4.98 -15.49 -1.89
C ASP A 47 4.52 -14.02 -2.01
N LEU A 48 5.46 -13.07 -1.93
CA LEU A 48 5.12 -11.64 -1.96
C LEU A 48 5.01 -11.05 -3.37
N CYS A 49 5.82 -11.51 -4.34
CA CYS A 49 5.87 -10.93 -5.68
C CYS A 49 5.10 -11.73 -6.74
N VAL A 50 4.70 -12.98 -6.45
CA VAL A 50 3.95 -13.82 -7.40
C VAL A 50 2.62 -14.26 -6.81
N PHE A 51 2.64 -14.94 -5.66
CA PHE A 51 1.45 -15.55 -5.06
C PHE A 51 0.44 -14.49 -4.62
N MET A 52 0.86 -13.50 -3.84
CA MET A 52 -0.03 -12.41 -3.39
C MET A 52 -0.62 -11.59 -4.56
N PRO A 53 0.17 -11.16 -5.57
CA PRO A 53 -0.38 -10.57 -6.78
C PRO A 53 -1.35 -11.48 -7.55
N ALA A 54 -1.07 -12.78 -7.63
CA ALA A 54 -1.97 -13.74 -8.29
C ALA A 54 -3.30 -13.87 -7.54
N ILE A 55 -3.27 -13.93 -6.20
CA ILE A 55 -4.47 -13.90 -5.36
C ILE A 55 -5.25 -12.61 -5.62
N TYR A 56 -4.59 -11.45 -5.65
CA TYR A 56 -5.25 -10.18 -5.92
C TYR A 56 -5.93 -10.19 -7.30
N LEU A 57 -5.23 -10.66 -8.33
CA LEU A 57 -5.73 -10.74 -9.70
C LEU A 57 -6.95 -11.66 -9.81
N ALA A 58 -6.94 -12.79 -9.09
CA ALA A 58 -8.03 -13.77 -9.06
C ALA A 58 -9.24 -13.26 -8.26
N ALA A 59 -9.00 -12.69 -7.07
CA ALA A 59 -10.05 -12.26 -6.14
C ALA A 59 -10.86 -11.06 -6.65
N PHE A 60 -10.24 -10.14 -7.39
CA PHE A 60 -10.88 -8.89 -7.84
C PHE A 60 -11.13 -8.85 -9.35
N ARG A 61 -11.33 -10.01 -9.98
CA ARG A 61 -11.48 -10.12 -11.45
C ARG A 61 -12.73 -9.40 -11.98
N SER A 62 -13.83 -9.39 -11.23
CA SER A 62 -15.13 -8.82 -11.64
C SER A 62 -15.38 -7.38 -11.20
N GLU A 63 -14.60 -6.86 -10.25
CA GLU A 63 -14.88 -5.55 -9.62
C GLU A 63 -14.16 -4.39 -10.31
N LEU A 64 -13.10 -4.66 -11.07
CA LEU A 64 -12.19 -3.64 -11.61
C LEU A 64 -12.05 -3.73 -13.13
N THR A 65 -11.82 -2.57 -13.77
CA THR A 65 -11.40 -2.55 -15.17
C THR A 65 -10.08 -3.29 -15.34
N PRO A 66 -9.84 -3.96 -16.48
CA PRO A 66 -8.62 -4.74 -16.69
C PRO A 66 -7.33 -3.94 -16.47
N LYS A 67 -7.31 -2.68 -16.92
CA LYS A 67 -6.19 -1.75 -16.74
C LYS A 67 -5.93 -1.42 -15.26
N ALA A 68 -6.98 -1.04 -14.52
CA ALA A 68 -6.84 -0.73 -13.09
C ALA A 68 -6.40 -1.95 -12.28
N ARG A 69 -6.94 -3.12 -12.62
CA ARG A 69 -6.57 -4.38 -11.97
C ARG A 69 -5.10 -4.72 -12.20
N MET A 70 -4.60 -4.64 -13.44
CA MET A 70 -3.18 -4.89 -13.74
C MET A 70 -2.27 -3.89 -13.03
N LEU A 71 -2.61 -2.59 -13.06
CA LEU A 71 -1.80 -1.57 -12.39
C LEU A 71 -1.72 -1.80 -10.88
N ARG A 72 -2.84 -2.15 -10.23
CA ARG A 72 -2.86 -2.48 -8.80
C ARG A 72 -2.13 -3.77 -8.49
N THR A 73 -2.23 -4.79 -9.34
CA THR A 73 -1.48 -6.05 -9.21
C THR A 73 0.03 -5.80 -9.29
N LEU A 74 0.47 -4.95 -10.22
CA LEU A 74 1.87 -4.50 -10.31
C LEU A 74 2.29 -3.72 -9.06
N GLY A 75 1.39 -2.89 -8.50
CA GLY A 75 1.61 -2.22 -7.23
C GLY A 75 1.81 -3.20 -6.07
N VAL A 76 0.97 -4.25 -5.97
CA VAL A 76 1.12 -5.31 -4.95
C VAL A 76 2.46 -6.03 -5.12
N ALA A 77 2.84 -6.39 -6.34
CA ALA A 77 4.13 -7.02 -6.61
C ALA A 77 5.31 -6.10 -6.24
N GLY A 78 5.18 -4.79 -6.52
CA GLY A 78 6.16 -3.78 -6.13
C GLY A 78 6.33 -3.64 -4.62
N ILE A 79 5.22 -3.61 -3.89
CA ILE A 79 5.23 -3.62 -2.41
C ILE A 79 5.88 -4.90 -1.90
N GLY A 80 5.57 -6.05 -2.50
CA GLY A 80 6.21 -7.32 -2.17
C GLY A 80 7.72 -7.31 -2.38
N LEU A 81 8.19 -6.77 -3.51
CA LEU A 81 9.62 -6.63 -3.82
C LEU A 81 10.34 -5.65 -2.89
N PHE A 82 9.64 -4.63 -2.39
CA PHE A 82 10.16 -3.75 -1.36
C PHE A 82 10.23 -4.45 0.01
N ALA A 83 9.16 -5.13 0.42
CA ALA A 83 9.08 -5.84 1.69
C ALA A 83 10.11 -6.97 1.79
N SER A 84 10.34 -7.71 0.71
CA SER A 84 11.31 -8.81 0.68
C SER A 84 12.74 -8.34 1.00
N ARG A 85 13.13 -7.12 0.62
CA ARG A 85 14.42 -6.51 1.01
C ARG A 85 14.58 -6.38 2.52
N TRP A 86 13.50 -6.07 3.24
CA TRP A 86 13.54 -5.90 4.70
C TRP A 86 13.43 -7.24 5.45
N ILE A 87 12.89 -8.25 4.80
CA ILE A 87 12.70 -9.59 5.35
C ILE A 87 13.98 -10.42 5.20
N VAL A 88 14.57 -10.42 4.01
CA VAL A 88 15.76 -11.23 3.69
C VAL A 88 17.03 -10.50 4.17
N PRO A 89 17.93 -11.15 4.95
CA PRO A 89 19.19 -10.54 5.35
C PRO A 89 20.08 -10.18 4.16
N GLU A 90 20.75 -9.03 4.21
CA GLU A 90 21.61 -8.51 3.12
C GLU A 90 22.59 -9.53 2.51
N PRO A 91 23.28 -10.40 3.30
CA PRO A 91 24.21 -11.39 2.73
C PRO A 91 23.57 -12.40 1.80
N ASN A 92 22.25 -12.58 1.89
CA ASN A 92 21.49 -13.58 1.13
C ASN A 92 20.56 -12.95 0.07
N GLN A 93 20.72 -11.65 -0.21
CA GLN A 93 19.94 -10.93 -1.23
C GLN A 93 20.60 -11.05 -2.61
N PHE A 94 20.52 -12.21 -3.23
CA PHE A 94 21.09 -12.42 -4.56
C PHE A 94 20.18 -11.80 -5.63
N ILE A 95 18.92 -12.21 -5.65
CA ILE A 95 17.95 -11.83 -6.69
C ILE A 95 17.37 -10.44 -6.41
N ILE A 96 17.12 -10.14 -5.13
CA ILE A 96 16.68 -8.82 -4.69
C ILE A 96 17.73 -7.75 -5.06
N GLY A 97 19.01 -8.12 -5.04
CA GLY A 97 20.12 -7.28 -5.49
C GLY A 97 20.04 -6.98 -6.99
N GLU A 98 19.85 -8.00 -7.83
CA GLU A 98 19.69 -7.84 -9.29
C GLU A 98 18.46 -7.01 -9.66
N LEU A 99 17.36 -7.18 -8.94
CA LEU A 99 16.11 -6.43 -9.16
C LEU A 99 16.10 -5.04 -8.52
N SER A 100 17.22 -4.56 -7.99
CA SER A 100 17.32 -3.27 -7.28
C SER A 100 16.85 -2.09 -8.12
N ALA A 101 17.17 -2.06 -9.42
CA ALA A 101 16.71 -1.02 -10.34
C ALA A 101 15.18 -1.04 -10.51
N LEU A 102 14.61 -2.23 -10.76
CA LEU A 102 13.16 -2.42 -10.90
C LEU A 102 12.45 -1.99 -9.62
N ARG A 103 12.92 -2.45 -8.46
CA ARG A 103 12.39 -2.09 -7.14
C ARG A 103 12.37 -0.57 -6.94
N ASN A 104 13.46 0.11 -7.26
CA ASN A 104 13.55 1.57 -7.09
C ASN A 104 12.55 2.30 -8.01
N VAL A 105 12.42 1.88 -9.27
CA VAL A 105 11.43 2.45 -10.20
C VAL A 105 10.01 2.22 -9.69
N THR A 106 9.68 1.00 -9.24
CA THR A 106 8.34 0.70 -8.72
C THR A 106 8.05 1.49 -7.45
N MET A 107 9.01 1.63 -6.54
CA MET A 107 8.88 2.44 -5.33
C MET A 107 8.66 3.92 -5.64
N ILE A 108 9.41 4.50 -6.59
CA ILE A 108 9.18 5.87 -7.03
C ILE A 108 7.76 6.03 -7.57
N GLY A 109 7.30 5.08 -8.38
CA GLY A 109 5.93 5.07 -8.90
C GLY A 109 4.86 5.03 -7.80
N VAL A 110 5.03 4.14 -6.81
CA VAL A 110 4.13 4.03 -5.66
C VAL A 110 4.13 5.33 -4.85
N LEU A 111 5.30 5.88 -4.52
CA LEU A 111 5.42 7.12 -3.75
C LEU A 111 4.86 8.32 -4.49
N ALA A 112 5.06 8.43 -5.80
CA ALA A 112 4.49 9.48 -6.63
C ALA A 112 2.95 9.39 -6.65
N PHE A 113 2.41 8.17 -6.75
CA PHE A 113 0.97 7.94 -6.71
C PHE A 113 0.37 8.27 -5.33
N GLU A 114 0.99 7.83 -4.24
CA GLU A 114 0.58 8.17 -2.88
C GLU A 114 0.66 9.68 -2.64
N GLY A 115 1.76 10.33 -3.06
CA GLY A 115 1.94 11.77 -2.95
C GLY A 115 0.86 12.55 -3.73
N TRP A 116 0.47 12.06 -4.90
CA TRP A 116 -0.62 12.66 -5.68
C TRP A 116 -1.99 12.52 -5.00
N ILE A 117 -2.30 11.35 -4.42
CA ILE A 117 -3.51 11.15 -3.61
C ILE A 117 -3.48 12.08 -2.40
N PHE A 118 -2.38 12.11 -1.68
CA PHE A 118 -2.20 12.95 -0.50
C PHE A 118 -2.42 14.43 -0.83
N TRP A 119 -1.84 14.92 -1.93
CA TRP A 119 -2.06 16.29 -2.40
C TRP A 119 -3.54 16.59 -2.68
N LYS A 120 -4.25 15.65 -3.32
CA LYS A 120 -5.69 15.79 -3.57
C LYS A 120 -6.50 15.80 -2.28
N VAL A 121 -6.15 14.95 -1.31
CA VAL A 121 -6.82 14.90 -0.01
C VAL A 121 -6.58 16.21 0.75
N ILE A 122 -5.34 16.71 0.81
CA ILE A 122 -5.05 18.03 1.39
C ILE A 122 -5.88 19.11 0.69
N GLY A 123 -5.89 19.13 -0.64
CA GLY A 123 -6.70 20.06 -1.42
C GLY A 123 -8.18 20.00 -1.04
N ALA A 124 -8.75 18.81 -0.92
CA ALA A 124 -10.16 18.60 -0.54
C ALA A 124 -10.45 19.07 0.89
N VAL A 125 -9.61 18.72 1.86
CA VAL A 125 -9.83 19.06 3.27
C VAL A 125 -9.56 20.55 3.54
N TYR A 126 -8.48 21.11 2.98
CA TYR A 126 -8.12 22.50 3.22
C TYR A 126 -8.94 23.50 2.41
N ARG A 127 -9.14 23.26 1.11
CA ARG A 127 -9.80 24.22 0.21
C ARG A 127 -11.31 24.06 0.14
N ARG A 128 -11.83 22.84 0.29
CA ARG A 128 -13.28 22.56 0.15
C ARG A 128 -13.98 22.24 1.46
N GLY A 129 -13.25 22.15 2.57
CA GLY A 129 -13.84 21.81 3.88
C GLY A 129 -14.47 20.41 3.89
N ALA A 130 -13.92 19.48 3.11
CA ALA A 130 -14.46 18.14 2.97
C ALA A 130 -14.50 17.39 4.32
N ASP A 131 -15.64 16.77 4.61
CA ASP A 131 -15.86 15.98 5.82
C ASP A 131 -15.42 14.51 5.60
N ALA A 132 -15.29 13.72 6.68
CA ALA A 132 -14.77 12.35 6.60
C ALA A 132 -15.59 11.46 5.64
N LYS A 133 -16.92 11.69 5.56
CA LYS A 133 -17.80 11.00 4.60
C LYS A 133 -17.53 11.38 3.15
N THR A 134 -17.07 12.60 2.89
CA THR A 134 -16.68 13.07 1.54
C THR A 134 -15.38 12.42 1.11
N LEU A 135 -14.41 12.28 2.02
CA LEU A 135 -13.15 11.58 1.77
C LEU A 135 -13.36 10.08 1.52
N GLU A 136 -14.25 9.44 2.29
CA GLU A 136 -14.61 8.04 2.06
C GLU A 136 -15.26 7.84 0.68
N ARG A 137 -16.14 8.75 0.26
CA ARG A 137 -16.84 8.67 -1.03
C ARG A 137 -15.92 8.96 -2.22
N GLU A 138 -15.12 10.01 -2.16
CA GLU A 138 -14.31 10.46 -3.31
C GLU A 138 -13.01 9.68 -3.46
N PHE A 139 -12.38 9.29 -2.35
CA PHE A 139 -11.04 8.68 -2.35
C PHE A 139 -11.03 7.22 -1.87
N ALA A 140 -12.19 6.64 -1.57
CA ALA A 140 -12.34 5.28 -1.05
C ALA A 140 -11.53 5.01 0.24
N ILE A 141 -11.12 6.05 0.95
CA ILE A 141 -10.31 5.95 2.18
C ILE A 141 -11.19 5.31 3.29
N PRO A 142 -10.66 4.36 4.09
CA PRO A 142 -11.38 3.83 5.25
C PRO A 142 -11.81 4.95 6.21
N GLU A 143 -13.02 4.83 6.77
CA GLU A 143 -13.62 5.89 7.60
C GLU A 143 -12.71 6.31 8.77
N LEU A 144 -12.05 5.34 9.44
CA LEU A 144 -11.13 5.63 10.53
C LEU A 144 -9.97 6.53 10.08
N ILE A 145 -9.36 6.22 8.93
CA ILE A 145 -8.25 6.98 8.35
C ILE A 145 -8.76 8.36 7.91
N ALA A 146 -9.92 8.43 7.27
CA ALA A 146 -10.53 9.71 6.88
C ALA A 146 -10.79 10.62 8.10
N ARG A 147 -11.28 10.07 9.21
CA ARG A 147 -11.47 10.82 10.46
C ARG A 147 -10.15 11.33 11.03
N LEU A 148 -9.10 10.52 11.04
CA LEU A 148 -7.77 10.92 11.48
C LEU A 148 -7.20 12.04 10.61
N MET A 149 -7.32 11.94 9.29
CA MET A 149 -6.85 12.97 8.36
C MET A 149 -7.58 14.31 8.54
N VAL A 150 -8.90 14.28 8.77
CA VAL A 150 -9.67 15.50 9.06
C VAL A 150 -9.27 16.10 10.41
N LEU A 151 -9.01 15.26 11.42
CA LEU A 151 -8.51 15.71 12.73
C LEU A 151 -7.13 16.35 12.62
N GLU A 152 -6.18 15.72 11.92
CA GLU A 152 -4.86 16.29 11.66
C GLU A 152 -4.97 17.64 10.93
N ALA A 153 -5.79 17.74 9.89
CA ALA A 153 -5.98 18.99 9.16
C ALA A 153 -6.58 20.10 10.04
N LYS A 154 -7.52 19.77 10.92
CA LYS A 154 -8.07 20.74 11.90
C LYS A 154 -7.02 21.17 12.91
N PHE A 155 -6.22 20.23 13.43
CA PHE A 155 -5.11 20.52 14.33
C PHE A 155 -4.12 21.48 13.68
N TRP A 156 -3.66 21.19 12.47
CA TRP A 156 -2.74 22.06 11.74
C TRP A 156 -3.34 23.42 11.39
N LYS A 157 -4.64 23.50 11.02
CA LYS A 157 -5.32 24.80 10.85
C LYS A 157 -5.33 25.62 12.14
N ALA A 158 -5.57 24.98 13.29
CA ALA A 158 -5.54 25.65 14.59
C ALA A 158 -4.13 26.14 14.96
N VAL A 159 -3.11 25.30 14.75
CA VAL A 159 -1.69 25.67 14.95
C VAL A 159 -1.31 26.86 14.07
N TRP A 160 -1.66 26.84 12.78
CA TRP A 160 -1.40 27.95 11.88
C TRP A 160 -2.15 29.24 12.25
N ALA A 161 -3.39 29.14 12.74
CA ALA A 161 -4.15 30.30 13.21
C ALA A 161 -3.54 30.89 14.50
N PHE A 162 -2.99 30.04 15.37
CA PHE A 162 -2.27 30.47 16.57
C PHE A 162 -0.95 31.16 16.22
N LEU A 163 -0.18 30.60 15.30
CA LEU A 163 1.09 31.19 14.82
C LEU A 163 0.89 32.52 14.10
N ARG A 164 -0.21 32.70 13.35
CA ARG A 164 -0.53 33.97 12.66
C ARG A 164 -1.11 35.07 13.57
N ARG A 165 -1.49 34.73 14.81
CA ARG A 165 -2.00 35.68 15.80
C ARG A 165 -0.89 36.26 16.70
N LYS A 166 0.34 35.76 16.56
CA LYS A 166 1.58 36.42 17.00
C LYS A 166 2.19 37.18 15.83
#